data_AF-A0A9Q3HIN5-F1
#
_entry.id   AF-A0A9Q3HIN5-F1
#
_cell.length_a   1.000
_cell.length_b   1.000
_cell.length_c   1.000
_cell.angle_alpha   90.00
_cell.angle_beta   90.00
_cell.angle_gamma   90.00
#
_symmetry.space_group_name_H-M   'P 1'
#
loop_
_entity.id
_entity.type
_entity.pdbx_description
1 polymer ?
#
loop_
_entity_poly.entity_id
_entity_poly.type
_entity_poly.pdbx_seq_one_letter_code
_entity_poly.pdbx_strand_id
1 'polypeptide(L)'
;MPDWNIPFKLYIDACGDGLEAALHQVQIIHDKPTEEPVCYILRHIKPTEARYVASQMKCSCFVWALEKLHYYVYGSVFEVITGCNAVKALLNMKTPNRNICRDAR
;
A
#
# COMPACT_ATOMS: atom_id res chain seq x y z
N MET A 1 3.45 -5.64 -19.39
CA MET A 1 4.59 -5.61 -18.45
C MET A 1 4.71 -4.20 -17.89
N PRO A 2 5.15 -4.00 -16.64
CA PRO A 2 5.31 -2.67 -16.07
C PRO A 2 6.45 -1.90 -16.76
N ASP A 3 6.30 -0.58 -16.86
CA ASP A 3 7.32 0.35 -17.33
C ASP A 3 7.99 1.05 -16.14
N TRP A 4 9.27 0.81 -15.92
CA TRP A 4 9.99 1.34 -14.77
C TRP A 4 10.22 2.86 -14.79
N ASN A 5 9.94 3.52 -15.93
CA ASN A 5 10.05 4.97 -16.07
C ASN A 5 8.77 5.72 -15.70
N ILE A 6 7.67 4.99 -15.47
CA ILE A 6 6.37 5.57 -15.17
C ILE A 6 6.04 5.29 -13.69
N PRO A 7 5.59 6.30 -12.92
CA PRO A 7 5.18 6.11 -11.54
C PRO A 7 4.10 5.03 -11.38
N PHE A 8 4.22 4.25 -10.31
CA PHE A 8 3.16 3.31 -9.91
C PHE A 8 2.08 4.00 -9.09
N LYS A 9 0.90 3.37 -9.06
CA LYS A 9 -0.19 3.67 -8.14
C LYS A 9 -0.43 2.46 -7.24
N LEU A 10 -0.22 2.64 -5.95
CA LEU A 10 -0.45 1.62 -4.94
C LEU A 10 -1.78 1.89 -4.25
N TYR A 11 -2.79 1.11 -4.62
CA TYR A 11 -4.07 1.05 -3.91
C TYR A 11 -3.93 0.14 -2.70
N ILE A 12 -4.42 0.59 -1.55
CA ILE A 12 -4.49 -0.24 -0.34
C ILE A 12 -5.88 -0.16 0.27
N ASP A 13 -6.37 -1.31 0.73
CA ASP A 13 -7.52 -1.40 1.60
C ASP A 13 -7.33 -2.46 2.68
N ALA A 14 -8.10 -2.33 3.76
CA ALA A 14 -8.05 -3.26 4.87
C ALA A 14 -9.37 -3.30 5.60
N CYS A 15 -9.81 -4.50 5.95
CA CYS A 15 -10.99 -4.75 6.75
C CYS A 15 -10.68 -5.77 7.87
N GLY A 16 -11.72 -6.13 8.64
CA GLY A 16 -11.60 -7.11 9.72
C GLY A 16 -11.23 -8.53 9.26
N ASP A 17 -11.33 -8.84 7.96
CA ASP A 17 -11.10 -10.18 7.43
C ASP A 17 -9.79 -10.30 6.64
N GLY A 18 -9.30 -9.19 6.09
CA GLY A 18 -8.15 -9.21 5.19
C GLY A 18 -7.50 -7.85 4.95
N LEU A 19 -6.26 -7.91 4.47
CA LEU A 19 -5.50 -6.79 3.94
C LEU A 19 -5.31 -6.99 2.44
N GLU A 20 -5.49 -5.93 1.68
CA GLU A 20 -5.50 -5.98 0.22
C GLU A 20 -4.70 -4.81 -0.36
N ALA A 21 -3.92 -5.08 -1.40
CA ALA A 21 -3.27 -4.04 -2.17
C ALA A 21 -3.23 -4.39 -3.66
N ALA A 22 -3.36 -3.34 -4.48
CA ALA A 22 -3.26 -3.44 -5.93
C ALA A 22 -2.24 -2.41 -6.43
N LEU A 23 -1.29 -2.88 -7.22
CA LEU A 23 -0.32 -2.05 -7.91
C LEU A 23 -0.79 -1.84 -9.34
N HIS A 24 -0.99 -0.59 -9.71
CA HIS A 24 -1.46 -0.17 -11.02
C HIS A 24 -0.44 0.78 -11.66
N GLN A 25 -0.54 0.96 -12.97
CA GLN A 25 0.26 1.92 -13.72
C GLN A 25 -0.54 2.50 -14.88
N VAL A 26 -0.38 3.80 -15.14
CA VAL A 26 -1.00 4.44 -16.30
C VAL A 26 -0.10 4.20 -17.52
N GLN A 27 -0.60 3.45 -18.50
CA GLN A 27 0.09 3.12 -19.74
C GLN A 27 -0.65 3.74 -20.94
N ILE A 28 0.06 3.95 -22.05
CA ILE A 28 -0.56 4.37 -23.31
C ILE A 28 -0.99 3.13 -24.08
N ILE A 29 -2.30 2.91 -24.17
CA ILE A 29 -2.92 1.80 -24.90
C ILE A 29 -3.85 2.41 -25.95
N HIS A 30 -3.67 2.02 -27.22
CA HIS A 30 -4.43 2.58 -28.35
C HIS A 30 -4.43 4.13 -28.34
N ASP A 31 -3.24 4.73 -28.16
CA ASP A 31 -3.01 6.18 -28.08
C ASP A 31 -3.77 6.89 -26.95
N LYS A 32 -4.19 6.16 -25.90
CA LYS A 32 -4.93 6.72 -24.76
C LYS A 32 -4.31 6.31 -23.42
N PRO A 33 -4.26 7.22 -22.43
CA PRO A 33 -3.85 6.88 -21.08
C PRO A 33 -4.89 5.95 -20.46
N THR A 34 -4.47 4.75 -20.12
CA THR A 34 -5.28 3.71 -19.49
C THR A 34 -4.57 3.20 -18.25
N GLU A 35 -5.29 3.10 -17.13
CA GLU A 35 -4.72 2.57 -15.90
C GLU A 35 -4.84 1.04 -15.90
N GLU A 36 -3.70 0.36 -16.00
CA GLU A 36 -3.62 -1.09 -16.06
C GLU A 36 -3.14 -1.67 -14.74
N PRO A 37 -3.66 -2.85 -14.34
CA PRO A 37 -3.14 -3.55 -13.18
C PRO A 37 -1.80 -4.22 -13.48
N VAL A 38 -0.89 -4.10 -12.51
CA VAL A 38 0.43 -4.73 -12.53
C VAL A 38 0.45 -5.95 -11.61
N CYS A 39 -0.06 -5.81 -10.39
CA CYS A 39 -0.03 -6.88 -9.39
C CYS A 39 -1.15 -6.71 -8.36
N TYR A 40 -1.77 -7.81 -7.95
CA TYR A 40 -2.71 -7.87 -6.83
C TYR A 40 -2.14 -8.76 -5.73
N ILE A 41 -2.19 -8.28 -4.50
CA ILE A 41 -1.82 -9.04 -3.31
C ILE A 41 -2.92 -8.93 -2.26
N LEU A 42 -3.20 -10.06 -1.62
CA LEU A 42 -4.15 -10.13 -0.51
C LEU A 42 -3.67 -11.16 0.51
N ARG A 43 -4.07 -10.95 1.77
CA ARG A 43 -3.93 -11.95 2.81
C ARG A 43 -4.99 -11.77 3.89
N HIS A 44 -5.27 -12.85 4.61
CA HIS A 44 -6.04 -12.76 5.84
C HIS A 44 -5.28 -12.02 6.94
N ILE A 45 -6.03 -11.42 7.85
CA ILE A 45 -5.47 -10.79 9.05
C ILE A 45 -4.87 -11.84 9.99
N LYS A 46 -3.79 -11.48 10.67
CA LYS A 46 -3.22 -12.31 11.75
C LYS A 46 -4.05 -12.13 13.03
N PRO A 47 -4.06 -13.10 13.96
CA PRO A 47 -4.75 -12.96 15.25
C PRO A 47 -4.33 -11.72 16.06
N THR A 48 -3.10 -11.24 15.88
CA THR A 48 -2.59 -10.01 16.51
C THR A 48 -3.22 -8.75 15.91
N GLU A 49 -3.52 -8.76 14.61
CA GLU A 49 -4.11 -7.65 13.86
C GLU A 49 -5.62 -7.56 14.05
N ALA A 50 -6.27 -8.65 14.50
CA ALA A 50 -7.72 -8.68 14.77
C ALA A 50 -8.18 -7.63 15.80
N ARG A 51 -7.27 -7.11 16.62
CA ARG A 51 -7.54 -6.07 17.62
C ARG A 51 -7.32 -4.65 17.12
N TYR A 52 -6.81 -4.49 15.90
CA TYR A 52 -6.53 -3.18 15.34
C TYR A 52 -7.81 -2.44 14.99
N VAL A 53 -7.81 -1.13 15.22
CA VAL A 53 -8.85 -0.26 14.65
C VAL A 53 -8.61 -0.07 13.15
N ALA A 54 -9.63 0.36 12.40
CA ALA A 54 -9.56 0.51 10.94
C ALA A 54 -8.32 1.30 10.45
N SER A 55 -7.96 2.39 11.13
CA SER A 55 -6.76 3.18 10.80
C SER A 55 -5.46 2.39 11.00
N GLN A 56 -5.37 1.58 12.05
CA GLN A 56 -4.20 0.72 12.30
C GLN A 56 -4.13 -0.41 11.29
N MET A 57 -5.26 -1.02 10.93
CA MET A 57 -5.32 -2.05 9.88
C MET A 57 -4.83 -1.51 8.54
N LYS A 58 -5.25 -0.29 8.15
CA LYS A 58 -4.79 0.35 6.91
C LYS A 58 -3.31 0.70 6.92
N CYS A 59 -2.77 1.16 8.06
CA CYS A 59 -1.33 1.35 8.20
C CYS A 59 -0.56 0.01 8.14
N SER A 60 -1.08 -1.06 8.77
CA SER A 60 -0.48 -2.40 8.68
C SER A 60 -0.49 -2.91 7.24
N CYS A 61 -1.62 -2.74 6.54
CA CYS A 61 -1.74 -3.07 5.12
C CYS A 61 -0.70 -2.31 4.29
N PHE A 62 -0.54 -1.01 4.52
CA PHE A 62 0.45 -0.21 3.82
C PHE A 62 1.88 -0.74 4.02
N VAL A 63 2.30 -0.96 5.27
CA VAL A 63 3.65 -1.47 5.57
C VAL A 63 3.86 -2.85 4.95
N TRP A 64 2.89 -3.73 5.12
CA TRP A 64 2.92 -5.07 4.51
C TRP A 64 2.99 -5.02 2.97
N ALA A 65 2.25 -4.12 2.33
CA ALA A 65 2.27 -3.96 0.88
C ALA A 65 3.63 -3.48 0.37
N LEU A 66 4.28 -2.55 1.08
CA LEU A 66 5.64 -2.11 0.75
C LEU A 66 6.66 -3.24 0.86
N GLU A 67 6.56 -4.09 1.87
CA GLU A 67 7.43 -5.27 2.03
C GLU A 67 7.25 -6.27 0.89
N LYS A 68 5.99 -6.55 0.52
CA LYS A 68 5.69 -7.56 -0.52
C LYS A 68 5.95 -7.05 -1.94
N LEU A 69 5.74 -5.77 -2.19
CA LEU A 69 5.93 -5.14 -3.49
C LEU A 69 7.26 -4.38 -3.59
N HIS A 70 8.22 -4.65 -2.70
CA HIS A 70 9.50 -3.95 -2.68
C HIS A 70 10.21 -3.97 -4.03
N TYR A 71 10.15 -5.09 -4.77
CA TYR A 71 10.71 -5.19 -6.12
C TYR A 71 10.16 -4.15 -7.11
N TYR A 72 8.94 -3.67 -6.90
CA TYR A 72 8.31 -2.66 -7.75
C TYR A 72 8.52 -1.22 -7.25
N VAL A 73 8.38 -1.03 -5.94
CA VAL A 73 8.26 0.31 -5.35
C VAL A 73 9.56 0.83 -4.73
N TYR A 74 10.55 -0.03 -4.47
CA TYR A 74 11.81 0.38 -3.87
C TYR A 74 12.60 1.28 -4.82
N GLY A 75 12.99 2.47 -4.35
CA GLY A 75 13.70 3.47 -5.15
C GLY A 75 12.84 4.19 -6.21
N SER A 76 11.55 3.85 -6.29
CA SER A 76 10.60 4.48 -7.22
C SER A 76 9.79 5.57 -6.53
N VAL A 77 9.35 6.56 -7.30
CA VAL A 77 8.32 7.51 -6.88
C VAL A 77 6.97 6.93 -7.29
N PHE A 78 6.07 6.73 -6.34
CA PHE A 78 4.75 6.17 -6.58
C PHE A 78 3.70 6.88 -5.72
N GLU A 79 2.45 6.81 -6.17
CA GLU A 79 1.29 7.36 -5.48
C GLU A 79 0.63 6.30 -4.60
N VAL A 80 0.25 6.64 -3.38
CA VAL A 80 -0.50 5.75 -2.48
C VAL A 80 -1.95 6.21 -2.43
N ILE A 81 -2.86 5.33 -2.84
CA ILE A 81 -4.28 5.61 -2.94
C ILE A 81 -5.01 4.84 -1.83
N THR A 82 -5.60 5.60 -0.91
CA THR A 82 -6.28 5.05 0.25
C THR A 82 -7.35 6.01 0.78
N GLY A 83 -8.47 5.46 1.26
CA GLY A 83 -9.53 6.20 1.94
C GLY A 83 -9.23 6.53 3.40
N CYS A 84 -7.95 6.56 3.83
CA CYS A 84 -7.59 6.78 5.23
C CYS A 84 -6.48 7.81 5.41
N ASN A 85 -6.78 8.85 6.17
CA ASN A 85 -5.83 9.91 6.50
C ASN A 85 -4.69 9.45 7.42
N ALA A 86 -4.84 8.30 8.11
CA ALA A 86 -3.81 7.79 9.00
C ALA A 86 -2.53 7.39 8.24
N VAL A 87 -2.67 6.87 7.02
CA VAL A 87 -1.52 6.52 6.15
C VAL A 87 -0.78 7.78 5.70
N LYS A 88 -1.53 8.83 5.32
CA LYS A 88 -0.94 10.15 5.01
C LYS A 88 -0.20 10.73 6.22
N ALA A 89 -0.79 10.62 7.41
CA ALA A 89 -0.15 11.05 8.65
C ALA A 89 1.13 10.26 8.93
N LEU A 90 1.11 8.92 8.77
CA LEU A 90 2.26 8.04 8.94
C LEU A 90 3.44 8.47 8.06
N LEU A 91 3.19 8.79 6.79
CA LEU A 91 4.22 9.26 5.85
C LEU A 91 4.82 10.62 6.23
N ASN A 92 4.04 11.48 6.88
CA ASN A 92 4.46 12.83 7.26
C ASN A 92 5.08 12.91 8.68
N MET A 93 5.18 11.80 9.41
CA MET A 93 5.75 11.78 10.76
C MET A 93 7.27 11.97 10.72
N LYS A 94 7.76 13.10 11.25
CA LYS A 94 9.20 13.37 11.44
C LYS A 94 9.85 12.52 12.54
N THR A 95 9.03 11.96 13.43
CA THR A 95 9.47 11.08 14.53
C THR A 95 8.47 9.94 14.65
N PRO A 96 8.90 8.67 14.58
CA PRO A 96 7.98 7.53 14.67
C PRO A 96 7.29 7.51 16.03
N ASN A 97 5.96 7.62 16.03
CA ASN A 97 5.18 7.51 17.27
C ASN A 97 5.23 6.04 17.76
N ARG A 98 5.67 5.84 19.00
CA ARG A 98 5.94 4.51 19.61
C ARG A 98 4.72 3.57 19.60
N ASN A 99 3.52 4.10 19.38
CA ASN A 99 2.27 3.34 19.29
C ASN A 99 1.93 2.84 17.87
N ILE A 100 2.65 3.28 16.83
CA ILE A 100 2.42 2.86 15.43
C ILE A 100 3.52 1.90 14.94
N CYS A 101 4.72 1.97 15.52
CA CYS A 101 5.91 1.24 15.04
C CYS A 101 6.18 -0.12 15.71
N ARG A 102 5.19 -0.83 16.27
CA ARG A 102 5.48 -2.03 17.09
C ARG A 102 5.62 -3.35 16.33
N ASP A 103 5.22 -3.46 15.06
CA ASP A 103 5.04 -4.77 14.43
C ASP A 103 5.95 -5.07 13.21
N ALA A 104 7.08 -4.39 13.10
CA ALA A 104 8.13 -4.70 12.11
C ALA A 104 9.21 -5.64 12.69
N ARG A 105 8.80 -6.82 13.18
CA ARG A 105 9.73 -7.89 13.58
C ARG A 105 9.30 -9.23 13.00
#